data_AF-A0A356V3Q2-F1
#
_entry.id   AF-A0A356V3Q2-F1
#
_cell.length_a   1.000
_cell.length_b   1.000
_cell.length_c   1.000
_cell.angle_alpha   90.00
_cell.angle_beta   90.00
_cell.angle_gamma   90.00
#
_symmetry.space_group_name_H-M   'P 1'
#
loop_
_entity.id
_entity.type
_entity.pdbx_description
1 polymer ?
#
loop_
_entity_poly.entity_id
_entity_poly.type
_entity_poly.pdbx_seq_one_letter_code
_entity_poly.pdbx_strand_id
1 'polypeptide(L)' 'MGLKDIVARLDSIFDTKKGRAAKQSDAISELIAALDAKLEKYNTKLNTVETGREKDKLTRKIKVCKAQIEKGRAALGG' A
#
# COMPACT_ATOMS: atom_id res chain seq x y z
N MET A 1 12.23 0.79 1.60
CA MET A 1 11.12 1.28 2.46
C MET A 1 10.25 0.11 2.94
N GLY A 2 9.90 0.07 4.23
CA GLY A 2 9.03 -0.95 4.83
C GLY A 2 7.55 -0.73 4.49
N LEU A 3 6.71 -1.76 4.68
CA LEU A 3 5.25 -1.62 4.46
C LEU A 3 4.66 -0.52 5.36
N LYS A 4 5.04 -0.51 6.64
CA LYS A 4 4.57 0.47 7.61
C LYS A 4 4.89 1.91 7.18
N ASP A 5 6.10 2.14 6.67
CA ASP A 5 6.54 3.47 6.24
C ASP A 5 5.73 3.96 5.03
N ILE A 6 5.41 3.07 4.09
CA ILE A 6 4.61 3.42 2.91
C ILE A 6 3.18 3.78 3.35
N VAL A 7 2.57 2.98 4.23
CA VAL A 7 1.23 3.27 4.76
C VAL A 7 1.22 4.59 5.52
N ALA A 8 2.18 4.82 6.41
CA ALA A 8 2.27 6.06 7.19
C ALA A 8 2.43 7.29 6.28
N ARG A 9 3.23 7.19 5.21
CA ARG A 9 3.35 8.26 4.21
C ARG A 9 2.05 8.49 3.45
N LEU A 10 1.36 7.43 3.03
CA LEU A 10 0.09 7.52 2.31
C LEU A 10 -0.97 8.22 3.19
N ASP A 11 -1.10 7.79 4.44
CA ASP A 11 -2.04 8.38 5.41
C ASP A 11 -1.69 9.85 5.72
N SER A 12 -0.40 10.17 5.86
CA SER A 12 0.05 11.56 6.04
C SER A 12 -0.30 12.44 4.84
N ILE A 13 -0.16 11.94 3.61
CA ILE A 13 -0.53 12.69 2.41
C ILE A 13 -2.04 12.96 2.40
N PHE A 14 -2.86 11.97 2.78
CA PHE A 14 -4.31 12.15 2.85
C PHE A 14 -4.75 13.14 3.94
N ASP A 15 -4.01 13.26 5.04
CA ASP A 15 -4.31 14.19 6.13
C ASP A 15 -3.89 15.64 5.82
N THR A 16 -2.91 15.83 4.92
CA THR A 16 -2.46 17.18 4.53
C THR A 16 -3.48 17.92 3.65
N LYS A 17 -4.21 18.88 4.23
CA LYS A 17 -5.12 19.78 3.49
C LYS A 17 -4.36 20.70 2.53
N LYS A 18 -4.70 20.56 1.24
CA LYS A 18 -4.61 21.55 0.14
C LYS A 18 -3.35 22.42 0.12
N GLY A 19 -2.30 21.92 -0.55
CA GLY A 19 -1.17 22.75 -0.96
C GLY A 19 -0.74 22.55 -2.41
N ARG A 20 -0.69 21.30 -2.90
CA ARG A 20 -0.30 20.97 -4.28
C ARG A 20 -0.90 19.63 -4.70
N ALA A 21 -2.16 19.65 -5.16
CA ALA A 21 -2.87 18.44 -5.58
C ALA A 21 -2.06 17.60 -6.60
N ALA A 22 -1.36 18.24 -7.54
CA ALA A 22 -0.51 17.56 -8.51
C ALA A 22 0.68 16.81 -7.85
N LYS A 23 1.43 17.45 -6.95
CA LYS A 23 2.54 16.78 -6.25
C LYS A 23 2.05 15.71 -5.27
N GLN A 24 0.84 15.86 -4.74
CA GLN A 24 0.19 14.83 -3.93
C GLN A 24 -0.22 13.64 -4.79
N SER A 25 -0.75 13.87 -6.00
CA SER A 25 -1.11 12.83 -6.96
C SER A 25 0.11 11.99 -7.39
N ASP A 26 1.22 12.65 -7.72
CA ASP A 26 2.46 11.94 -8.08
C ASP A 26 2.98 11.10 -6.90
N ALA A 27 3.02 11.69 -5.70
CA ALA A 27 3.45 10.98 -4.50
C ALA A 27 2.53 9.81 -4.12
N ILE A 28 1.21 9.96 -4.28
CA ILE A 28 0.25 8.87 -4.07
C ILE A 28 0.49 7.76 -5.11
N SER A 29 0.71 8.12 -6.38
CA SER A 29 0.98 7.15 -7.45
C SER A 29 2.25 6.35 -7.21
N GLU A 30 3.34 7.00 -6.79
CA GLU A 30 4.60 6.34 -6.42
C GLU A 30 4.41 5.36 -5.24
N LEU A 31 3.66 5.77 -4.22
CA LEU A 31 3.39 4.94 -3.05
C LEU A 31 2.47 3.75 -3.39
N ILE A 32 1.49 3.94 -4.28
CA ILE A 32 0.66 2.84 -4.80
C ILE A 32 1.52 1.84 -5.56
N ALA A 33 2.40 2.29 -6.46
CA ALA A 33 3.30 1.41 -7.19
C ALA A 33 4.21 0.61 -6.23
N ALA A 34 4.69 1.24 -5.15
CA ALA A 34 5.46 0.56 -4.11
C ALA A 34 4.61 -0.46 -3.30
N LEU A 35 3.32 -0.18 -3.08
CA LEU A 35 2.39 -1.13 -2.45
C LEU A 35 2.07 -2.31 -3.37
N ASP A 36 1.88 -2.08 -4.68
CA ASP A 36 1.63 -3.10 -5.68
C ASP A 36 2.83 -4.06 -5.79
N ALA A 37 4.06 -3.55 -5.87
CA ALA A 37 5.27 -4.38 -5.86
C ALA A 37 5.41 -5.21 -4.57
N LYS A 38 5.03 -4.65 -3.40
CA LYS A 38 5.01 -5.41 -2.14
C LYS A 38 3.90 -6.45 -2.12
N LEU A 39 2.73 -6.12 -2.64
CA LEU A 39 1.58 -7.01 -2.74
C LEU A 39 1.95 -8.25 -3.56
N GLU A 40 2.56 -8.06 -4.73
CA GLU A 40 3.06 -9.15 -5.56
C GLU A 40 4.05 -10.02 -4.79
N LYS A 41 5.07 -9.42 -4.17
CA LYS A 41 6.05 -10.14 -3.34
C LYS A 41 5.41 -10.93 -2.21
N TYR A 42 4.38 -10.39 -1.55
CA TYR A 42 3.67 -11.11 -0.49
C TYR A 42 2.80 -12.22 -1.04
N ASN A 43 2.16 -12.04 -2.20
CA ASN A 43 1.40 -13.10 -2.86
C ASN A 43 2.31 -14.24 -3.31
N THR A 44 3.47 -13.95 -3.93
CA THR A 44 4.47 -14.96 -4.29
C THR A 44 4.91 -15.75 -3.06
N LYS A 45 5.23 -15.06 -1.96
CA LYS A 45 5.58 -15.72 -0.69
C LYS A 45 4.43 -16.53 -0.11
N LEU A 46 3.20 -16.04 -0.18
CA LEU A 46 2.03 -16.73 0.33
C LEU A 46 1.82 -18.06 -0.42
N ASN A 47 2.05 -18.09 -1.73
CA ASN A 47 1.97 -19.31 -2.53
C ASN A 47 3.05 -20.35 -2.17
N THR A 48 4.17 -19.92 -1.59
CA THR A 48 5.24 -20.82 -1.12
C THR A 48 5.08 -21.26 0.33
N VAL A 49 4.16 -20.66 1.10
CA VAL A 49 3.94 -20.99 2.51
C VAL A 49 2.66 -21.79 2.65
N GLU A 50 2.79 -23.06 3.05
CA GLU A 50 1.66 -23.99 3.11
C GLU A 50 0.68 -23.64 4.24
N THR A 51 1.16 -23.49 5.48
CA THR A 51 0.33 -23.14 6.65
C THR A 51 1.12 -22.44 7.77
N GLY A 52 0.39 -21.85 8.72
CA GLY A 52 0.97 -21.37 9.99
C GLY A 52 1.07 -19.85 10.12
N ARG A 53 1.76 -19.43 11.19
CA ARG A 53 1.85 -18.00 11.60
C ARG A 53 2.41 -17.08 10.51
N GLU A 54 3.25 -17.61 9.61
CA GLU A 54 3.78 -16.84 8.50
C GLU A 54 2.72 -16.57 7.42
N LYS A 55 1.90 -17.58 7.10
CA LYS A 55 0.75 -17.44 6.19
C LYS A 55 -0.21 -16.37 6.70
N ASP A 56 -0.56 -16.40 7.99
CA ASP A 56 -1.43 -15.40 8.61
C ASP A 56 -0.84 -13.99 8.53
N LYS A 57 0.46 -13.85 8.80
CA LYS A 57 1.18 -12.57 8.68
C LYS A 57 1.17 -12.06 7.25
N LEU A 58 1.40 -12.91 6.26
CA LEU A 58 1.38 -12.55 4.84
C LEU A 58 -0.02 -12.13 4.39
N THR A 59 -1.06 -12.90 4.75
CA THR A 59 -2.47 -12.56 4.47
C THR A 59 -2.84 -11.19 5.05
N ARG A 60 -2.45 -10.90 6.30
CA ARG A 60 -2.70 -9.57 6.90
C ARG A 60 -1.99 -8.46 6.13
N LYS A 61 -0.73 -8.65 5.73
CA LYS A 61 0.03 -7.67 4.94
C LYS A 61 -0.59 -7.44 3.57
N ILE A 62 -1.02 -8.51 2.90
CA ILE A 62 -1.73 -8.45 1.61
C ILE A 62 -3.02 -7.63 1.74
N LYS A 63 -3.82 -7.89 2.78
CA LYS A 63 -5.06 -7.14 3.04
C LYS A 63 -4.78 -5.64 3.24
N VAL A 64 -3.74 -5.30 4.01
CA VAL A 64 -3.32 -3.91 4.20
C VAL A 64 -2.87 -3.26 2.90
N CYS A 65 -2.04 -3.93 2.09
CA CYS A 65 -1.63 -3.41 0.79
C CYS A 65 -2.84 -3.11 -0.09
N LYS A 66 -3.76 -4.08 -0.25
CA LYS A 66 -4.97 -3.92 -1.08
C LYS A 66 -5.82 -2.73 -0.64
N ALA A 67 -6.11 -2.62 0.66
CA ALA A 67 -6.92 -1.52 1.20
C ALA A 67 -6.27 -0.15 0.95
N GLN A 68 -4.95 -0.05 1.09
CA GLN A 68 -4.22 1.20 0.89
C GLN A 68 -4.07 1.56 -0.59
N ILE A 69 -3.90 0.57 -1.47
CA ILE A 69 -3.94 0.76 -2.93
C ILE A 69 -5.31 1.28 -3.35
N GLU A 70 -6.39 0.67 -2.87
CA GLU A 70 -7.76 1.11 -3.17
C GLU A 70 -8.01 2.54 -2.71
N LYS A 71 -7.64 2.87 -1.47
CA LYS A 71 -7.72 4.24 -0.92
C LYS A 71 -6.91 5.24 -1.74
N GLY A 72 -5.70 4.87 -2.15
CA GLY A 72 -4.86 5.69 -3.03
C GLY A 72 -5.46 5.91 -4.40
N ARG A 73 -5.97 4.86 -5.05
CA ARG A 73 -6.63 4.96 -6.37
C ARG A 73 -7.88 5.84 -6.31
N ALA A 74 -8.68 5.71 -5.25
CA ALA A 74 -9.83 6.58 -5.01
C ALA A 74 -9.42 8.07 -4.85
N ALA A 75 -8.27 8.34 -4.22
CA ALA A 75 -7.75 9.70 -4.09
C ALA A 75 -7.18 10.28 -5.39
N LEU A 76 -6.81 9.44 -6.36
CA LEU A 76 -6.30 9.86 -7.69
C LEU A 76 -7.41 10.06 -8.74
N GLY A 77 -8.59 9.48 -8.53
CA GLY A 77 -9.67 9.43 -9.52
C GLY A 77 -11.06 9.77 -8.99
N GLY A 78 -11.13 10.49 -7.87
CA GLY A 78 -12.35 11.12 -7.35
C GLY A 78 -12.49 12.57 -7.79
#